data_AF-A0A395IMJ5-F1
#
_entry.id   AF-A0A395IMJ5-F1
#
_cell.length_a   1.000
_cell.length_b   1.000
_cell.length_c   1.000
_cell.angle_alpha   90.00
_cell.angle_beta   90.00
_cell.angle_gamma   90.00
#
_symmetry.space_group_name_H-M   'P 1'
#
loop_
_entity.id
_entity.type
_entity.pdbx_description
1 polymer ?
#
loop_
_entity_poly.entity_id
_entity_poly.type
_entity_poly.pdbx_seq_one_letter_code
_entity_poly.pdbx_strand_id
1 'polypeptide(L)'
;MCPQVGEGFNRDYWAHFEDFCRRLTTRYPSVRIVTGPLYLPKRDPADGKWRVTYEVIGNPPNIAVPTHFYKVIFAEDGTTAGPVAVGAFVLPNAKIPNEKPLTDFEVPVEMVERASGLEFMTKLPAQRRKKLCDDMVCSLVIKDYSDRQKAFAKGSAEGKQVQAPTRTSPRHSS
;
A
#
# COMPACT_ATOMS: atom_id res chain seq x y z
N MET A 1 -5.36 10.15 0.85
CA MET A 1 -4.68 9.33 1.87
C MET A 1 -5.72 8.56 2.66
N CYS A 2 -5.39 7.37 3.14
CA CYS A 2 -6.30 6.50 3.89
C CYS A 2 -5.58 5.97 5.14
N PRO A 3 -6.24 5.81 6.31
CA PRO A 3 -5.58 5.32 7.51
C PRO A 3 -5.01 3.91 7.32
N GLN A 4 -3.75 3.74 7.67
CA GLN A 4 -3.02 2.49 7.52
C GLN A 4 -2.25 2.16 8.79
N VAL A 5 -2.21 0.89 9.16
CA VAL A 5 -1.29 0.40 10.20
C VAL A 5 0.14 0.76 9.79
N GLY A 6 0.89 1.35 10.72
CA GLY A 6 2.23 1.87 10.47
C GLY A 6 3.28 0.76 10.37
N GLU A 7 3.81 0.36 11.52
CA GLU A 7 4.77 -0.74 11.64
C GLU A 7 4.12 -2.07 11.27
N GLY A 8 4.82 -2.87 10.47
CA GLY A 8 4.38 -4.17 9.99
C GLY A 8 3.44 -4.12 8.78
N PHE A 9 3.03 -2.94 8.33
CA PHE A 9 2.16 -2.80 7.15
C PHE A 9 2.63 -1.66 6.23
N ASN A 10 2.21 -0.42 6.45
CA ASN A 10 2.54 0.71 5.56
C ASN A 10 4.05 0.92 5.41
N ARG A 11 4.79 0.85 6.53
CA ARG A 11 6.24 1.09 6.54
C ARG A 11 7.06 -0.13 6.09
N ASP A 12 6.42 -1.29 5.98
CA ASP A 12 7.07 -2.58 5.73
C ASP A 12 6.39 -3.30 4.56
N TYR A 13 5.53 -4.28 4.83
CA TYR A 13 4.95 -5.17 3.80
C TYR A 13 4.31 -4.44 2.62
N TRP A 14 3.56 -3.36 2.88
CA TRP A 14 2.94 -2.55 1.83
C TRP A 14 3.99 -1.79 1.00
N ALA A 15 5.03 -1.24 1.63
CA ALA A 15 6.14 -0.59 0.95
C ALA A 15 6.96 -1.58 0.10
N HIS A 16 7.17 -2.81 0.59
CA HIS A 16 7.78 -3.90 -0.18
C HIS A 16 6.91 -4.30 -1.37
N PHE A 17 5.58 -4.34 -1.21
CA PHE A 17 4.67 -4.60 -2.31
C PHE A 17 4.69 -3.47 -3.35
N GLU A 18 4.76 -2.21 -2.93
CA GLU A 18 4.97 -1.08 -3.83
C GLU A 18 6.33 -1.16 -4.55
N ASP A 19 7.37 -1.70 -3.90
CA ASP A 19 8.66 -1.96 -4.54
C ASP A 19 8.58 -3.05 -5.60
N PHE A 20 7.87 -4.14 -5.31
CA PHE A 20 7.53 -5.15 -6.31
C PHE A 20 6.85 -4.51 -7.52
N CYS A 21 5.82 -3.69 -7.30
CA CYS A 21 5.12 -2.97 -8.37
C CYS A 21 6.06 -2.08 -9.20
N ARG A 22 7.00 -1.37 -8.57
CA ARG A 22 8.01 -0.57 -9.28
C ARG A 22 8.93 -1.43 -10.12
N ARG A 23 9.33 -2.61 -9.65
CA ARG A 23 10.21 -3.53 -10.39
C ARG A 23 9.53 -4.17 -11.59
N LEU A 24 8.20 -4.21 -11.66
CA LEU A 24 7.49 -4.68 -12.85
C LEU A 24 7.94 -3.95 -14.12
N THR A 25 8.31 -2.68 -14.02
CA THR A 25 8.74 -1.87 -15.18
C THR A 25 10.09 -2.28 -15.76
N THR A 26 10.87 -3.13 -15.07
CA THR A 26 12.09 -3.70 -15.67
C THR A 26 11.78 -4.74 -16.73
N ARG A 27 10.56 -5.28 -16.74
CA ARG A 27 10.08 -6.29 -17.70
C ARG A 27 8.98 -5.75 -18.60
N TYR A 28 8.03 -5.02 -18.05
CA TYR A 28 6.86 -4.51 -18.76
C TYR A 28 7.03 -3.01 -19.05
N PRO A 29 7.03 -2.59 -20.33
CA PRO A 29 7.14 -1.17 -20.68
C PRO A 29 6.02 -0.28 -20.11
N SER A 30 4.85 -0.84 -19.82
CA SER A 30 3.72 -0.11 -19.22
C SER A 30 3.12 -0.92 -18.07
N VAL A 31 2.96 -0.28 -16.92
CA VAL A 31 2.35 -0.87 -15.72
C VAL A 31 1.32 0.09 -15.18
N ARG A 32 0.05 -0.33 -15.16
CA ARG A 32 -1.08 0.43 -14.59
C ARG A 32 -1.55 -0.28 -13.33
N ILE A 33 -1.75 0.47 -12.26
CA ILE A 33 -2.12 -0.09 -10.96
C ILE A 33 -3.28 0.70 -10.40
N VAL A 34 -4.38 0.01 -10.10
CA VAL A 34 -5.49 0.58 -9.34
C VAL A 34 -5.35 0.10 -7.89
N THR A 35 -5.35 1.04 -6.96
CA THR A 35 -5.22 0.76 -5.52
C THR A 35 -6.38 1.40 -4.78
N GLY A 36 -6.95 0.70 -3.80
CA GLY A 36 -8.02 1.26 -2.98
C GLY A 36 -8.27 0.50 -1.68
N PRO A 37 -9.09 1.07 -0.79
CA PRO A 37 -9.51 0.42 0.44
C PRO A 37 -10.65 -0.58 0.20
N LEU A 38 -10.81 -1.56 1.11
CA LEU A 38 -11.95 -2.46 1.19
C LEU A 38 -12.48 -2.56 2.63
N TYR A 39 -13.78 -2.80 2.72
CA TYR A 39 -14.51 -3.02 3.96
C TYR A 39 -15.19 -4.40 3.91
N LEU A 40 -14.40 -5.44 4.18
CA LEU A 40 -14.82 -6.81 4.00
C LEU A 40 -15.64 -7.30 5.21
N PRO A 41 -16.72 -8.07 4.97
CA PRO A 41 -17.56 -8.58 6.04
C PRO A 41 -16.83 -9.67 6.84
N LYS A 42 -17.11 -9.73 8.14
CA LYS A 42 -16.71 -10.83 9.02
C LYS A 42 -17.97 -11.45 9.62
N ARG A 43 -17.90 -12.76 9.88
CA ARG A 43 -18.98 -13.46 10.58
C ARG A 43 -18.87 -13.14 12.06
N ASP A 44 -19.92 -12.55 12.60
CA ASP A 44 -20.03 -12.21 14.00
C ASP A 44 -20.13 -13.50 14.84
N PRO A 45 -19.24 -13.72 15.81
CA PRO A 45 -19.27 -14.94 16.62
C PRO A 45 -20.48 -15.02 17.56
N ALA A 46 -21.15 -13.90 17.87
CA ALA A 46 -22.26 -13.87 18.80
C ALA A 46 -23.57 -14.41 18.20
N ASP A 47 -23.84 -14.11 16.92
CA ASP A 47 -25.08 -14.53 16.25
C ASP A 47 -24.87 -15.18 14.87
N GLY A 48 -23.62 -15.37 14.45
CA GLY A 48 -23.26 -16.03 13.20
C GLY A 48 -23.62 -15.23 11.94
N LYS A 49 -24.04 -13.97 12.04
CA LYS A 49 -24.40 -13.12 10.89
C LYS A 49 -23.17 -12.41 10.33
N TRP A 50 -23.22 -12.10 9.04
CA TRP A 50 -22.16 -11.33 8.38
C TRP A 50 -22.36 -9.83 8.61
N ARG A 51 -21.32 -9.15 9.10
CA ARG A 51 -21.32 -7.70 9.31
C ARG A 51 -20.04 -7.08 8.78
N VAL A 52 -20.16 -5.85 8.29
CA VAL A 52 -19.02 -4.98 8.00
C VAL A 52 -18.82 -4.07 9.21
N THR A 53 -17.64 -4.14 9.83
CA THR A 53 -17.29 -3.33 10.99
C THR A 53 -15.91 -2.72 10.76
N TYR A 54 -15.82 -1.41 10.97
CA TYR A 54 -14.57 -0.65 10.83
C TYR A 54 -14.58 0.55 11.78
N GLU A 55 -13.38 0.99 12.16
CA GLU A 55 -13.18 2.18 12.97
C GLU A 55 -13.41 3.44 12.12
N VAL A 56 -13.98 4.49 12.75
CA VAL A 56 -14.04 5.83 12.18
C VAL A 56 -13.31 6.77 13.14
N ILE A 57 -12.27 7.42 12.65
CA ILE A 57 -11.42 8.34 13.42
C ILE A 57 -11.69 9.80 13.05
N GLY A 58 -11.15 10.72 13.86
CA GLY A 58 -11.32 12.17 13.72
C GLY A 58 -12.20 12.77 14.81
N ASN A 59 -12.24 14.10 14.88
CA ASN A 59 -13.14 14.83 15.77
C ASN A 59 -13.76 16.03 15.02
N PRO A 60 -15.03 15.96 14.59
CA PRO A 60 -15.94 14.82 14.74
C PRO A 60 -15.50 13.60 13.89
N PRO A 61 -15.93 12.37 14.23
CA PRO A 61 -15.54 11.17 13.48
C PRO A 61 -15.99 11.23 12.01
N ASN A 62 -15.04 11.21 11.08
CA ASN A 62 -15.33 11.38 9.66
C ASN A 62 -14.34 10.65 8.71
N ILE A 63 -13.35 9.93 9.24
CA ILE A 63 -12.35 9.22 8.44
C ILE A 63 -12.48 7.72 8.71
N ALA A 64 -12.96 6.96 7.73
CA ALA A 64 -13.06 5.50 7.84
C ALA A 64 -11.67 4.82 7.75
N VAL A 65 -11.44 3.84 8.63
CA VAL A 65 -10.24 3.00 8.63
C VAL A 65 -10.55 1.71 7.88
N PRO A 66 -9.92 1.42 6.73
CA PRO A 66 -10.22 0.22 5.96
C PRO A 66 -9.86 -1.05 6.69
N THR A 67 -10.62 -2.11 6.40
CA THR A 67 -10.27 -3.46 6.88
C THR A 67 -9.13 -4.07 6.08
N HIS A 68 -9.07 -3.75 4.78
CA HIS A 68 -8.13 -4.29 3.81
C HIS A 68 -7.81 -3.22 2.76
N PHE A 69 -6.76 -3.46 1.99
CA PHE A 69 -6.43 -2.73 0.77
C PHE A 69 -6.30 -3.70 -0.38
N TYR A 70 -6.58 -3.21 -1.59
CA TYR A 70 -6.33 -3.97 -2.81
C TYR A 70 -5.33 -3.27 -3.73
N LYS A 71 -4.67 -4.06 -4.57
CA LYS A 71 -4.07 -3.60 -5.82
C LYS A 71 -4.53 -4.49 -6.96
N VAL A 72 -5.01 -3.88 -8.05
CA VAL A 72 -5.21 -4.54 -9.34
C VAL A 72 -4.14 -4.01 -10.30
N ILE A 73 -3.31 -4.90 -10.80
CA ILE A 73 -2.12 -4.61 -11.60
C ILE A 73 -2.37 -5.07 -13.03
N PHE A 74 -2.02 -4.22 -13.99
CA PHE A 74 -2.03 -4.50 -15.42
C PHE A 74 -0.63 -4.20 -15.94
N ALA A 75 0.06 -5.22 -16.42
CA ALA A 75 1.40 -5.08 -16.99
C ALA A 75 1.34 -5.44 -18.49
N GLU A 76 1.68 -4.45 -19.32
CA GLU A 76 1.56 -4.49 -20.77
C GLU A 76 2.95 -4.59 -21.40
N ASP A 77 3.07 -5.34 -22.50
CA ASP A 77 4.31 -5.52 -23.25
C ASP A 77 4.68 -4.32 -24.14
N GLY A 78 3.92 -3.23 -24.07
CA GLY A 78 4.10 -2.03 -24.90
C GLY A 78 3.39 -2.08 -26.25
N THR A 79 2.70 -3.17 -26.59
CA THR A 79 1.93 -3.30 -27.84
C THR A 79 0.44 -3.08 -27.60
N THR A 80 -0.25 -2.57 -28.62
CA THR A 80 -1.70 -2.28 -28.52
C THR A 80 -2.57 -3.54 -28.53
N ALA A 81 -2.06 -4.65 -29.10
CA ALA A 81 -2.78 -5.91 -29.27
C ALA A 81 -2.22 -7.09 -28.45
N GLY A 82 -1.06 -6.92 -27.81
CA GLY A 82 -0.38 -7.97 -27.08
C GLY A 82 -1.08 -8.39 -25.79
N PRO A 83 -0.62 -9.50 -25.18
CA PRO A 83 -1.14 -9.96 -23.91
C PRO A 83 -0.87 -8.94 -22.79
N VAL A 84 -1.75 -8.94 -21.80
CA VAL A 84 -1.65 -8.11 -20.60
C VAL A 84 -1.62 -9.04 -19.40
N ALA A 85 -0.54 -8.97 -18.64
CA ALA A 85 -0.40 -9.69 -17.38
C ALA A 85 -1.22 -8.96 -16.30
N VAL A 86 -2.16 -9.67 -15.68
CA VAL A 86 -3.10 -9.13 -14.70
C VAL A 86 -2.94 -9.86 -13.38
N GLY A 87 -2.86 -9.12 -12.29
CA GLY A 87 -2.86 -9.65 -10.93
C GLY A 87 -3.70 -8.79 -10.01
N ALA A 88 -4.47 -9.43 -9.12
CA ALA A 88 -5.22 -8.74 -8.07
C ALA A 88 -4.79 -9.28 -6.71
N PHE A 89 -4.61 -8.37 -5.76
CA PHE A 89 -4.11 -8.69 -4.43
C PHE A 89 -4.96 -7.98 -3.39
N VAL A 90 -5.29 -8.67 -2.30
CA VAL A 90 -6.04 -8.11 -1.16
C VAL A 90 -5.29 -8.40 0.14
N LEU A 91 -4.87 -7.35 0.83
CA LEU A 91 -4.07 -7.42 2.05
C LEU A 91 -4.86 -6.82 3.22
N PRO A 92 -4.84 -7.45 4.41
CA PRO A 92 -5.45 -6.85 5.60
C PRO A 92 -4.71 -5.58 6.01
N ASN A 93 -5.43 -4.58 6.49
CA ASN A 93 -4.85 -3.38 7.12
C ASN A 93 -4.36 -3.73 8.53
N ALA A 94 -3.35 -4.58 8.62
CA ALA A 94 -2.80 -5.14 9.84
C ALA A 94 -1.33 -5.51 9.62
N LYS A 95 -0.60 -5.79 10.71
CA LYS A 95 0.79 -6.27 10.62
C LYS A 95 0.86 -7.59 9.84
N ILE A 96 1.74 -7.65 8.85
CA ILE A 96 2.01 -8.82 8.03
C ILE A 96 3.51 -9.17 8.17
N PRO A 97 3.86 -10.41 8.55
CA PRO A 97 5.26 -10.85 8.55
C PRO A 97 5.88 -10.78 7.16
N ASN A 98 7.12 -10.32 7.06
CA ASN A 98 7.82 -10.15 5.78
C ASN A 98 8.10 -11.48 5.06
N GLU A 99 8.09 -12.58 5.80
CA GLU A 99 8.28 -13.94 5.27
C GLU A 99 7.02 -14.46 4.57
N LYS A 100 5.86 -13.83 4.79
CA LYS A 100 4.62 -14.26 4.14
C LYS A 100 4.74 -14.02 2.63
N PRO A 101 4.44 -15.03 1.78
CA PRO A 101 4.50 -14.84 0.34
C PRO A 101 3.45 -13.84 -0.16
N LEU A 102 3.81 -13.01 -1.15
CA LEU A 102 2.83 -12.11 -1.79
C LEU A 102 1.67 -12.88 -2.45
N THR A 103 1.95 -14.07 -2.97
CA THR A 103 0.98 -14.97 -3.60
C THR A 103 -0.12 -15.43 -2.65
N ASP A 104 0.11 -15.44 -1.33
CA ASP A 104 -0.94 -15.75 -0.34
C ASP A 104 -2.08 -14.72 -0.34
N PHE A 105 -1.82 -13.53 -0.90
CA PHE A 105 -2.77 -12.43 -1.00
C PHE A 105 -3.32 -12.28 -2.42
N GLU A 106 -2.91 -13.12 -3.37
CA GLU A 106 -3.44 -13.12 -4.73
C GLU A 106 -4.89 -13.62 -4.74
N VAL A 107 -5.75 -12.91 -5.45
CA VAL A 107 -7.18 -13.20 -5.56
C VAL A 107 -7.65 -12.99 -6.99
N PRO A 108 -8.78 -13.60 -7.40
CA PRO A 108 -9.42 -13.25 -8.67
C PRO A 108 -9.82 -11.77 -8.70
N VAL A 109 -9.74 -11.13 -9.87
CA VAL A 109 -10.13 -9.72 -10.02
C VAL A 109 -11.61 -9.52 -9.68
N GLU A 110 -12.43 -10.50 -10.02
CA GLU A 110 -13.87 -10.55 -9.75
C GLU A 110 -14.19 -10.54 -8.25
N MET A 111 -13.25 -10.95 -7.40
CA MET A 111 -13.41 -10.79 -5.95
C MET A 111 -13.29 -9.31 -5.55
N VAL A 112 -12.29 -8.62 -6.09
CA VAL A 112 -12.08 -7.20 -5.84
C VAL A 112 -13.24 -6.37 -6.40
N GLU A 113 -13.74 -6.70 -7.59
CA GLU A 113 -14.91 -6.04 -8.18
C GLU A 113 -16.14 -6.16 -7.28
N ARG A 114 -16.49 -7.39 -6.86
CA ARG A 114 -17.61 -7.64 -5.94
C ARG A 114 -17.45 -6.93 -4.60
N ALA A 115 -16.22 -6.86 -4.08
CA ALA A 115 -15.95 -6.25 -2.78
C ALA A 115 -15.89 -4.71 -2.81
N SER A 116 -15.47 -4.12 -3.94
CA SER A 116 -15.30 -2.67 -4.10
C SER A 116 -16.49 -1.99 -4.77
N GLY A 117 -17.34 -2.73 -5.48
CA GLY A 117 -18.38 -2.17 -6.35
C GLY A 117 -17.84 -1.49 -7.61
N LEU A 118 -16.60 -1.80 -7.99
CA LEU A 118 -15.93 -1.26 -9.18
C LEU A 118 -15.83 -2.35 -10.25
N GLU A 119 -15.71 -1.93 -11.51
CA GLU A 119 -15.40 -2.80 -12.64
C GLU A 119 -13.99 -2.52 -13.15
N PHE A 120 -13.22 -3.58 -13.35
CA PHE A 120 -11.89 -3.55 -13.93
C PHE A 120 -11.91 -4.25 -15.29
N MET A 121 -10.90 -4.03 -16.12
CA MET A 121 -10.74 -4.76 -17.41
C MET A 121 -11.90 -4.63 -18.42
N THR A 122 -12.83 -3.68 -18.27
CA THR A 122 -14.00 -3.54 -19.17
C THR A 122 -13.61 -3.35 -20.65
N LYS A 123 -12.43 -2.77 -20.91
CA LYS A 123 -11.86 -2.58 -22.25
C LYS A 123 -10.77 -3.60 -22.63
N LEU A 124 -10.51 -4.61 -21.79
CA LEU A 124 -9.47 -5.62 -22.03
C LEU A 124 -10.12 -6.98 -22.35
N PRO A 125 -10.08 -7.44 -23.62
CA PRO A 125 -10.64 -8.73 -24.01
C PRO A 125 -10.04 -9.90 -23.23
N ALA A 126 -10.86 -10.89 -22.89
CA ALA A 126 -10.45 -12.05 -22.07
C ALA A 126 -9.25 -12.82 -22.67
N GLN A 127 -9.20 -12.95 -24.00
CA GLN A 127 -8.15 -13.66 -24.73
C GLN A 127 -6.77 -13.01 -24.58
N ARG A 128 -6.72 -11.72 -24.23
CA ARG A 128 -5.47 -10.99 -24.00
C ARG A 128 -5.01 -11.07 -22.55
N ARG A 129 -5.85 -11.55 -21.62
CA ARG A 129 -5.53 -11.58 -20.19
C ARG A 129 -4.64 -12.78 -19.89
N LYS A 130 -3.50 -12.54 -19.24
CA LYS A 130 -2.64 -13.57 -18.66
C LYS A 130 -2.50 -13.32 -17.16
N LYS A 131 -2.27 -14.36 -16.38
CA LYS A 131 -2.06 -14.21 -14.93
C LYS A 131 -0.65 -13.68 -14.66
N LEU A 132 -0.55 -12.61 -13.86
CA LEU A 132 0.73 -11.94 -13.58
C LEU A 132 1.73 -12.85 -12.89
N CYS A 133 1.30 -13.60 -11.88
CA CYS A 133 2.18 -14.47 -11.09
C CYS A 133 2.54 -15.79 -11.80
N ASP A 134 1.92 -16.08 -12.95
CA ASP A 134 2.35 -17.17 -13.83
C ASP A 134 3.39 -16.68 -14.85
N ASP A 135 3.31 -15.40 -15.25
CA ASP A 135 4.26 -14.80 -16.19
C ASP A 135 5.57 -14.40 -15.50
N MET A 136 5.53 -14.03 -14.22
CA MET A 136 6.71 -13.68 -13.43
C MET A 136 6.61 -14.12 -11.95
N VAL A 137 7.76 -14.20 -11.28
CA VAL A 137 7.80 -14.55 -9.86
C VAL A 137 7.30 -13.38 -8.99
N CYS A 138 6.09 -13.51 -8.47
CA CYS A 138 5.49 -12.57 -7.51
C CYS A 138 6.14 -12.67 -6.12
N SER A 139 7.40 -12.23 -6.00
CA SER A 139 8.14 -12.19 -4.74
C SER A 139 8.47 -10.77 -4.30
N LEU A 140 8.39 -10.54 -3.00
CA LEU A 140 8.85 -9.30 -2.38
C LEU A 140 10.37 -9.30 -2.25
N VAL A 141 10.96 -8.11 -2.34
CA VAL A 141 12.36 -7.88 -1.96
C VAL A 141 12.31 -7.08 -0.67
N ILE A 142 12.71 -7.71 0.43
CA ILE A 142 12.72 -7.08 1.74
C ILE A 142 13.94 -6.16 1.79
N LYS A 143 13.67 -4.85 1.85
CA LYS A 143 14.70 -3.82 2.01
C LYS A 143 14.64 -3.35 3.46
N ASP A 144 15.73 -3.46 4.19
CA ASP A 144 15.82 -2.90 5.53
C ASP A 144 15.80 -1.36 5.46
N TYR A 145 14.61 -0.77 5.61
CA TYR A 145 14.44 0.69 5.65
C TYR A 145 14.82 1.27 7.01
N SER A 146 15.05 0.41 8.01
CA SER A 146 15.45 0.74 9.38
C SER A 146 16.69 1.65 9.41
N ASP A 147 17.67 1.42 8.54
CA ASP A 147 18.90 2.22 8.48
C ASP A 147 18.70 3.59 7.83
N ARG A 148 17.82 3.71 6.82
CA ARG A 148 17.50 5.00 6.19
C ARG A 148 16.74 5.90 7.17
N GLN A 149 15.78 5.36 7.94
CA GLN A 149 15.06 6.14 8.94
C GLN A 149 15.95 6.59 10.11
N LYS A 150 16.87 5.75 10.57
CA LYS A 150 17.89 6.16 11.55
C LYS A 150 18.75 7.32 11.01
N ALA A 151 19.16 7.27 9.75
CA ALA A 151 19.91 8.34 9.11
C ALA A 151 19.11 9.65 9.00
N PHE A 152 17.82 9.59 8.63
CA PHE A 152 16.95 10.77 8.58
C PHE A 152 16.63 11.36 9.96
N ALA A 153 16.43 10.52 10.98
CA ALA A 153 16.22 10.96 12.36
C ALA A 153 17.49 11.60 12.94
N LYS A 154 18.66 11.03 12.64
CA LYS A 154 19.97 11.57 13.04
C LYS A 154 20.25 12.94 12.40
N GLY A 155 19.99 13.08 11.09
CA GLY A 155 20.13 14.37 10.40
C GLY A 155 19.16 15.45 10.88
N SER A 156 17.96 15.07 11.35
CA SER A 156 16.99 16.01 11.95
C SER A 156 17.35 16.42 13.39
N ALA A 157 18.12 15.60 14.11
CA ALA A 157 18.63 15.92 15.43
C ALA A 157 19.87 16.84 15.37
N GLU A 158 20.75 16.63 14.39
CA GLU A 158 21.96 17.44 14.18
C GLU A 158 21.65 18.85 13.64
N GLY A 159 20.54 19.04 12.92
CA GLY A 159 20.12 20.35 12.38
C GLY A 159 19.49 21.34 13.39
N LYS A 160 19.35 20.96 14.68
CA LYS A 160 18.71 21.81 15.71
C LYS A 160 19.69 22.59 16.61
N GLN A 161 20.99 22.50 16.40
CA GLN A 161 21.99 23.33 17.11
C GLN A 161 22.43 24.53 16.27
N VAL A 162 21.57 25.54 16.14
CA VAL A 162 22.02 26.91 15.85
C VAL A 162 21.73 27.74 17.08
N GLN A 163 22.77 28.03 17.86
CA GLN A 163 22.67 28.89 19.05
C GLN A 163 22.17 30.28 18.65
N ALA A 164 21.08 30.73 19.29
CA ALA A 164 20.61 32.10 19.17
C ALA A 164 21.66 33.06 19.81
N PRO A 165 22.01 34.18 19.15
CA PRO A 165 22.99 35.11 19.70
C PRO A 165 22.44 35.81 20.94
N THR A 166 23.20 35.78 22.03
CA THR A 166 22.88 36.41 23.31
C THR A 166 22.89 37.93 23.18
N ARG A 167 21.72 38.58 23.32
CA ARG A 167 21.59 40.03 23.28
C ARG A 167 21.95 40.63 24.64
N THR A 168 23.13 41.24 24.77
CA THR A 168 23.52 42.03 25.94
C THR A 168 22.90 43.43 25.87
N SER A 169 22.00 43.76 26.81
CA SER A 169 21.48 45.13 26.98
C SER A 169 22.48 46.02 27.72
N PRO A 170 22.79 47.23 27.22
CA PRO A 170 23.50 48.24 28.03
C PRO A 170 22.51 48.95 28.95
N ARG A 171 22.82 48.99 30.25
CA ARG A 171 22.18 49.90 31.22
C ARG A 171 22.61 51.32 30.90
N HIS A 172 21.65 52.21 30.64
CA HIS A 172 21.88 53.64 30.67
C HIS A 172 21.79 54.14 32.12
N SER A 173 22.88 54.77 32.56
CA SER A 173 22.95 55.62 33.75
C SER A 173 22.87 57.08 33.31
N SER A 174 21.77 57.74 33.65
CA SER A 174 21.59 59.16 34.06
C SER A 174 20.14 59.57 33.86
#